data_AF-A9URT8-F1
#
_entry.id   AF-A9URT8-F1
#
_cell.length_a   1.000
_cell.length_b   1.000
_cell.length_c   1.000
_cell.angle_alpha   90.00
_cell.angle_beta   90.00
_cell.angle_gamma   90.00
#
_symmetry.space_group_name_H-M   'P 1'
#
loop_
_entity.id
_entity.type
_entity.pdbx_description
1 polymer ?
#
loop_
_entity_poly.entity_id
_entity_poly.type
_entity_poly.pdbx_seq_one_letter_code
_entity_poly.pdbx_strand_id
1 'polypeptide(L)'
;SGSSSEHWYSYDTFGIHVAIVDSMAPHGPGTDQYKWLVQDLAAAQARRTANPEAHPWIMVMWHFPMYVSHLRGHDHKHDMKPAQMQELRDSLEQVLLDHQVDFLLTGHDHVY
;
A
#
# COMPACT_ATOMS: atom_id res chain seq x y z
N SER A 1 13.90 -3.68 3.39
CA SER A 1 12.76 -3.12 4.14
C SER A 1 13.14 -2.10 5.20
N GLY A 2 14.10 -2.33 6.12
CA GLY A 2 14.26 -1.45 7.29
C GLY A 2 13.06 -1.50 8.25
N SER A 3 12.14 -2.44 8.05
CA SER A 3 11.02 -2.73 8.94
C SER A 3 11.48 -3.65 10.08
N SER A 4 10.91 -3.45 11.27
CA SER A 4 11.06 -4.32 12.44
C SER A 4 9.92 -5.33 12.58
N SER A 5 9.01 -5.41 11.60
CA SER A 5 7.80 -6.22 11.63
C SER A 5 7.78 -7.26 10.51
N GLU A 6 7.19 -8.42 10.78
CA GLU A 6 6.88 -9.43 9.77
C GLU A 6 5.58 -9.10 9.00
N HIS A 7 4.77 -8.16 9.49
CA HIS A 7 3.47 -7.80 8.93
C HIS A 7 3.55 -6.75 7.82
N TRP A 8 4.56 -5.88 7.86
CA TRP A 8 4.82 -4.88 6.82
C TRP A 8 6.31 -4.84 6.49
N TYR A 9 6.65 -4.93 5.22
CA TYR A 9 8.04 -5.02 4.76
C TYR A 9 8.12 -4.72 3.26
N SER A 10 9.34 -4.62 2.74
CA SER A 10 9.59 -4.37 1.33
C SER A 10 10.79 -5.12 0.82
N TYR A 11 10.78 -5.37 -0.48
CA TYR A 11 11.85 -6.02 -1.22
C TYR A 11 11.89 -5.51 -2.67
N ASP A 12 13.05 -5.63 -3.29
CA ASP A 12 13.23 -5.32 -4.70
C ASP A 12 13.35 -6.62 -5.50
N THR A 13 12.61 -6.73 -6.61
CA THR A 13 12.69 -7.90 -7.50
C THR A 13 12.44 -7.48 -8.94
N PHE A 14 13.26 -7.97 -9.87
CA PHE A 14 13.11 -7.73 -11.32
C PHE A 14 12.80 -6.27 -11.73
N GLY A 15 13.42 -5.28 -11.06
CA GLY A 15 13.23 -3.85 -11.32
C GLY A 15 11.98 -3.22 -10.67
N ILE A 16 11.29 -3.98 -9.81
CA ILE A 16 10.11 -3.52 -9.06
C ILE A 16 10.49 -3.42 -7.60
N HIS A 17 10.26 -2.25 -7.00
CA HIS A 17 10.20 -2.13 -5.56
C HIS A 17 8.79 -2.51 -5.08
N VAL A 18 8.69 -3.50 -4.21
CA VAL A 18 7.42 -3.97 -3.66
C VAL A 18 7.38 -3.66 -2.17
N ALA A 19 6.41 -2.86 -1.74
CA ALA A 19 6.10 -2.63 -0.32
C ALA A 19 4.79 -3.32 0.06
N ILE A 20 4.84 -4.12 1.13
CA ILE A 20 3.71 -4.85 1.69
C ILE A 20 3.31 -4.17 2.99
N VAL A 21 2.03 -3.83 3.11
CA VAL A 21 1.42 -3.13 4.25
C VAL A 21 0.36 -4.04 4.87
N ASP A 22 0.29 -4.05 6.19
CA ASP A 22 -0.80 -4.67 6.93
C ASP A 22 -1.94 -3.67 7.11
N SER A 23 -2.97 -3.80 6.27
CA SER A 23 -4.19 -3.01 6.32
C SER A 23 -5.08 -3.30 7.54
N MET A 24 -4.77 -4.32 8.35
CA MET A 24 -5.48 -4.62 9.61
C MET A 24 -4.77 -4.03 10.83
N ALA A 25 -3.49 -3.69 10.71
CA ALA A 25 -2.74 -2.98 11.73
C ALA A 25 -2.99 -1.45 11.63
N PRO A 26 -2.74 -0.69 12.71
CA PRO A 26 -2.76 0.77 12.65
C PRO A 26 -1.84 1.29 11.53
N HIS A 27 -2.40 2.05 10.61
CA HIS A 27 -1.73 2.55 9.40
C HIS A 27 -1.84 4.07 9.23
N GLY A 28 -2.45 4.77 10.18
CA GLY A 28 -2.57 6.23 10.16
C GLY A 28 -1.27 6.95 10.56
N PRO A 29 -1.21 8.27 10.35
CA PRO A 29 -0.07 9.10 10.76
C PRO A 29 0.34 8.88 12.22
N GLY A 30 1.65 8.79 12.46
CA GLY A 30 2.23 8.57 13.79
C GLY A 30 2.42 7.11 14.18
N THR A 31 1.82 6.16 13.47
CA THR A 31 2.08 4.72 13.64
C THR A 31 3.45 4.33 13.10
N ASP A 32 4.01 3.24 13.61
CA ASP A 32 5.33 2.76 13.15
C ASP A 32 5.29 2.28 11.70
N GLN A 33 4.20 1.61 11.31
CA GLN A 33 3.95 1.22 9.94
C GLN A 33 3.89 2.42 8.99
N TYR A 34 3.16 3.48 9.35
CA TYR A 34 3.08 4.68 8.51
C TYR A 34 4.44 5.35 8.33
N LYS A 35 5.19 5.54 9.43
CA LYS A 35 6.53 6.15 9.38
C LYS A 35 7.48 5.32 8.52
N TRP A 36 7.44 3.99 8.68
CA TRP A 36 8.21 3.07 7.86
C TRP A 36 7.85 3.20 6.38
N LEU A 37 6.56 3.15 6.03
CA LEU A 37 6.10 3.19 4.64
C LEU A 37 6.55 4.47 3.94
N VAL A 38 6.41 5.63 4.59
CA VAL A 38 6.86 6.92 4.04
C VAL A 38 8.38 6.90 3.77
N GLN A 39 9.18 6.37 4.69
CA GLN A 39 10.63 6.30 4.53
C GLN A 39 11.04 5.31 3.41
N ASP A 40 10.37 4.17 3.35
CA ASP A 40 10.63 3.12 2.37
C ASP A 40 10.29 3.58 0.95
N LEU A 41 9.12 4.21 0.77
CA LEU A 41 8.71 4.76 -0.52
C LEU A 41 9.60 5.94 -0.97
N ALA A 42 10.03 6.80 -0.05
CA ALA A 42 11.00 7.86 -0.37
C ALA A 42 12.33 7.28 -0.86
N ALA A 43 12.82 6.21 -0.22
CA ALA A 43 14.03 5.53 -0.66
C ALA A 43 13.85 4.86 -2.03
N ALA A 44 12.68 4.26 -2.29
CA ALA A 44 12.36 3.64 -3.57
C ALA A 44 12.28 4.68 -4.71
N GLN A 45 11.62 5.81 -4.47
CA GLN A 45 11.52 6.92 -5.41
C GLN A 45 12.90 7.53 -5.71
N ALA A 46 13.76 7.65 -4.70
CA ALA A 46 15.14 8.09 -4.90
C ALA A 46 15.94 7.12 -5.77
N ARG A 47 15.80 5.80 -5.55
CA ARG A 47 16.43 4.77 -6.40
C ARG A 47 15.94 4.85 -7.85
N ARG A 48 14.63 5.00 -8.07
CA ARG A 48 14.05 5.23 -9.40
C ARG A 48 14.64 6.46 -10.06
N THR A 49 14.69 7.59 -9.35
CA THR A 49 15.22 8.85 -9.91
C THR A 49 16.70 8.71 -10.29
N ALA A 50 17.48 7.96 -9.51
CA ALA A 50 18.90 7.75 -9.77
C ALA A 50 19.17 6.79 -10.94
N ASN A 51 18.32 5.77 -11.12
CA ASN A 51 18.47 4.78 -12.20
C ASN A 51 17.10 4.23 -12.64
N PRO A 52 16.35 4.99 -13.46
CA PRO A 52 14.98 4.64 -13.83
C PRO A 52 14.89 3.37 -14.68
N GLU A 53 15.93 3.05 -15.45
CA GLU A 53 16.00 1.82 -16.25
C GLU A 53 16.12 0.57 -15.37
N ALA A 54 16.84 0.66 -14.24
CA ALA A 54 17.01 -0.46 -13.32
C ALA A 54 15.90 -0.56 -12.27
N HIS A 55 15.25 0.55 -11.92
CA HIS A 55 14.18 0.63 -10.91
C HIS A 55 12.93 1.34 -11.44
N PRO A 56 12.33 0.86 -12.54
CA PRO A 56 11.21 1.55 -13.19
C PRO A 56 9.95 1.62 -12.34
N TRP A 57 9.69 0.62 -11.48
CA TRP A 57 8.37 0.43 -10.87
C TRP A 57 8.39 0.41 -9.34
N ILE A 58 7.35 0.99 -8.75
CA ILE A 58 7.03 0.93 -7.32
C ILE A 58 5.59 0.41 -7.22
N MET A 59 5.46 -0.70 -6.50
CA MET A 59 4.20 -1.36 -6.22
C MET A 59 3.98 -1.40 -4.72
N VAL A 60 2.74 -1.11 -4.31
CA VAL A 60 2.29 -1.34 -2.94
C VAL A 60 1.23 -2.42 -2.93
N MET A 61 1.26 -3.28 -1.92
CA MET A 61 0.32 -4.37 -1.73
C MET A 61 -0.23 -4.36 -0.31
N TRP A 62 -1.52 -4.61 -0.15
CA TRP A 62 -2.14 -4.91 1.13
C TRP A 62 -3.44 -5.70 0.95
N HIS A 63 -4.08 -6.12 2.04
CA HIS A 63 -5.24 -7.02 1.95
C HIS A 63 -6.54 -6.29 1.56
N PHE A 64 -6.94 -5.26 2.30
CA PHE A 64 -8.25 -4.62 2.15
C PHE A 64 -8.28 -3.49 1.10
N PRO A 65 -9.25 -3.46 0.16
CA PRO A 65 -9.27 -2.49 -0.93
C PRO A 65 -9.57 -1.05 -0.47
N MET A 66 -8.95 -0.06 -1.11
CA MET A 66 -9.39 1.35 -1.00
C MET A 66 -10.57 1.66 -1.92
N TYR A 67 -10.72 0.94 -3.03
CA TYR A 67 -11.73 1.21 -4.04
C TYR A 67 -12.33 -0.10 -4.53
N VAL A 68 -13.66 -0.17 -4.58
CA VAL A 68 -14.42 -1.32 -5.05
C VAL A 68 -15.53 -0.82 -5.98
N SER A 69 -15.79 -1.56 -7.06
CA SER A 69 -16.81 -1.20 -8.07
C SER A 69 -17.99 -2.17 -8.11
N HIS A 70 -17.87 -3.33 -7.44
CA HIS A 70 -18.92 -4.33 -7.45
C HIS A 70 -20.10 -3.88 -6.57
N LEU A 71 -21.31 -4.18 -7.05
CA LEU A 71 -22.57 -3.81 -6.42
C LEU A 71 -23.04 -4.82 -5.38
N ARG A 72 -22.26 -5.89 -5.11
CA ARG A 72 -22.59 -6.83 -4.04
C ARG A 72 -22.38 -6.06 -2.76
N GLY A 73 -23.51 -5.64 -2.18
CA GLY A 73 -23.56 -4.63 -1.14
C GLY A 73 -22.58 -4.96 -0.03
N HIS A 74 -22.05 -3.91 0.59
CA HIS A 74 -21.34 -3.91 1.88
C HIS A 74 -22.22 -4.48 3.04
N ASP A 75 -22.99 -5.52 2.79
CA ASP A 75 -23.94 -6.19 3.68
C ASP A 75 -23.53 -7.62 4.01
N HIS A 76 -22.52 -8.18 3.32
CA HIS A 76 -21.95 -9.44 3.77
C HIS A 76 -21.08 -9.17 4.99
N LYS A 77 -21.19 -10.06 5.99
CA LYS A 77 -20.50 -9.95 7.29
C LYS A 77 -18.98 -9.80 7.19
N HIS A 78 -18.42 -10.04 6.00
CA HIS A 78 -17.00 -10.01 5.72
C HIS A 78 -16.59 -8.84 4.82
N ASP A 79 -17.52 -8.05 4.27
CA ASP A 79 -17.13 -6.93 3.41
C ASP A 79 -16.51 -5.80 4.22
N MET A 80 -15.52 -5.13 3.62
CA MET A 80 -14.94 -3.95 4.25
C MET A 80 -16.01 -2.85 4.30
N LYS A 81 -16.19 -2.19 5.45
CA LYS A 81 -17.19 -1.12 5.57
C LYS A 81 -16.71 0.14 4.83
N PRO A 82 -17.63 0.96 4.29
CA PRO A 82 -17.27 2.24 3.67
C PRO A 82 -16.36 3.14 4.52
N ALA A 83 -16.55 3.14 5.84
CA ALA A 83 -15.72 3.90 6.78
C ALA A 83 -14.27 3.39 6.85
N GLN A 84 -14.05 2.08 6.77
CA GLN A 84 -12.70 1.52 6.81
C GLN A 84 -11.96 1.80 5.48
N MET A 85 -12.66 1.71 4.34
CA MET A 85 -12.08 2.12 3.06
C MET A 85 -11.74 3.62 3.07
N GLN A 86 -12.59 4.45 3.70
CA GLN A 86 -12.32 5.87 3.86
C GLN A 86 -11.08 6.11 4.73
N GLU A 87 -10.92 5.37 5.84
CA GLU A 87 -9.75 5.46 6.71
C GLU A 87 -8.43 5.15 5.98
N LEU A 88 -8.43 4.11 5.12
CA LEU A 88 -7.28 3.80 4.27
C LEU A 88 -6.97 4.93 3.28
N ARG A 89 -8.01 5.49 2.63
CA ARG A 89 -7.83 6.61 1.70
C ARG A 89 -7.28 7.85 2.40
N ASP A 90 -7.90 8.24 3.51
CA ASP A 90 -7.49 9.40 4.30
C ASP A 90 -6.06 9.26 4.83
N SER A 91 -5.65 8.04 5.18
CA SER A 91 -4.33 7.78 5.74
C SER A 91 -3.24 7.64 4.68
N LEU A 92 -3.49 6.90 3.60
CA LEU A 92 -2.43 6.38 2.74
C LEU A 92 -2.48 6.90 1.31
N GLU A 93 -3.61 7.39 0.81
CA GLU A 93 -3.73 7.76 -0.61
C GLU A 93 -2.72 8.84 -1.00
N GLN A 94 -2.64 9.92 -0.21
CA GLN A 94 -1.70 10.99 -0.50
C GLN A 94 -0.24 10.51 -0.42
N VAL A 95 0.07 9.58 0.50
CA VAL A 95 1.41 8.99 0.59
C VAL A 95 1.76 8.23 -0.68
N LEU A 96 0.83 7.46 -1.24
CA LEU A 96 1.05 6.75 -2.50
C LEU A 96 1.26 7.72 -3.68
N LEU A 97 0.46 8.79 -3.74
CA LEU A 97 0.54 9.80 -4.80
C LEU A 97 1.86 10.58 -4.73
N ASP A 98 2.26 11.04 -3.54
CA ASP A 98 3.48 11.84 -3.33
C ASP A 98 4.74 11.07 -3.75
N HIS A 99 4.74 9.75 -3.54
CA HIS A 99 5.86 8.87 -3.87
C HIS A 99 5.74 8.22 -5.25
N GLN A 100 4.74 8.61 -6.05
CA GLN A 100 4.52 8.14 -7.42
C GLN A 100 4.46 6.60 -7.50
N VAL A 101 3.69 6.00 -6.61
CA VAL A 101 3.40 4.56 -6.66
C VAL A 101 2.61 4.26 -7.94
N ASP A 102 3.07 3.28 -8.72
CA ASP A 102 2.46 2.96 -10.03
C ASP A 102 1.30 1.99 -9.88
N PHE A 103 1.43 1.03 -8.96
CA PHE A 103 0.46 -0.04 -8.77
C PHE A 103 0.11 -0.19 -7.31
N LEU A 104 -1.19 -0.25 -7.04
CA LEU A 104 -1.72 -0.75 -5.80
C LEU A 104 -2.44 -2.07 -6.08
N LEU A 105 -1.99 -3.15 -5.45
CA LEU A 105 -2.66 -4.45 -5.52
C LEU A 105 -3.32 -4.77 -4.19
N THR A 106 -4.62 -5.06 -4.24
CA THR A 106 -5.41 -5.42 -3.06
C THR A 106 -6.15 -6.72 -3.29
N GLY A 107 -6.58 -7.37 -2.19
CA GLY A 107 -7.37 -8.59 -2.22
C GLY A 107 -8.68 -8.40 -1.50
N HIS A 108 -8.98 -9.32 -0.57
CA HIS A 108 -10.19 -9.38 0.27
C HIS A 108 -11.47 -9.68 -0.51
N ASP A 109 -11.75 -8.92 -1.57
CA ASP A 109 -12.91 -9.14 -2.42
C ASP A 109 -12.63 -10.25 -3.44
N HIS A 110 -13.48 -11.28 -3.46
CA HIS A 110 -13.31 -12.45 -4.33
C HIS A 110 -13.89 -12.21 -5.74
N VAL A 111 -13.41 -11.14 -6.40
CA VAL A 111 -13.82 -10.72 -7.75
C VAL A 111 -12.68 -9.93 -8.41
N TYR A 112 -12.64 -9.94 -9.75
CA TYR A 112 -11.78 -9.08 -10.58
C TYR A 112 -12.65 -8.30 -11.58
#